data_AF-A0A6J4ZJ89-F1
#
_entry.id   AF-A0A6J4ZJ89-F1
#
_cell.length_a   1.000
_cell.length_b   1.000
_cell.length_c   1.000
_cell.angle_alpha   90.00
_cell.angle_beta   90.00
_cell.angle_gamma   90.00
#
_symmetry.space_group_name_H-M   'P 1'
#
loop_
_entity.id
_entity.type
_entity.pdbx_description
1 polymer ?
#
loop_
_entity_poly.entity_id
_entity_poly.type
_entity_poly.pdbx_seq_one_letter_code
_entity_poly.pdbx_strand_id
1 'polypeptide(L)'
;MKLHAPWFLSCLLLAGVAHAGSAPAELSCVSESGKVALRGVIPSPSSEELKLTLTYVGATLGFDADRDPAYVVSDFPLGVFTLVAPDEVWPLTLYALPASVAVKKDGTGAVVGTFQAKLTGPRPGGPGANQPLKATVNCNYHYSV
;
A
#
# COMPACT_ATOMS: atom_id res chain seq x y z
N MET A 1 -39.04 -34.79 50.92
CA MET A 1 -38.39 -35.05 49.61
C MET A 1 -38.25 -33.70 48.90
N LYS A 2 -37.03 -33.29 48.56
CA LYS A 2 -36.73 -31.98 47.94
C LYS A 2 -36.65 -32.16 46.43
N LEU A 3 -37.49 -31.47 45.66
CA LEU A 3 -37.42 -31.42 44.20
C LEU A 3 -36.33 -30.41 43.79
N HIS A 4 -35.37 -30.85 42.98
CA HIS A 4 -34.42 -29.97 42.31
C HIS A 4 -34.91 -29.65 40.89
N ALA A 5 -34.99 -28.35 40.59
CA ALA A 5 -35.34 -27.81 39.28
C ALA A 5 -34.15 -27.90 38.29
N PRO A 6 -34.38 -28.20 36.99
CA PRO A 6 -33.32 -28.13 35.99
C PRO A 6 -33.20 -26.70 35.43
N TRP A 7 -32.02 -26.13 35.57
CA TRP A 7 -31.62 -24.83 35.03
C TRP A 7 -31.22 -25.01 33.56
N PHE A 8 -32.10 -24.66 32.62
CA PHE A 8 -31.77 -24.60 31.20
C PHE A 8 -30.95 -23.34 30.91
N LEU A 9 -29.63 -23.49 30.71
CA LEU A 9 -28.79 -22.46 30.10
C LEU A 9 -28.96 -22.51 28.57
N SER A 10 -29.72 -21.56 28.02
CA SER A 10 -29.68 -21.26 26.58
C SER A 10 -28.44 -20.41 26.29
N CYS A 11 -27.39 -21.02 25.74
CA CYS A 11 -26.29 -20.29 25.12
C CYS A 11 -26.76 -19.70 23.78
N LEU A 12 -27.13 -18.42 23.80
CA LEU A 12 -27.20 -17.60 22.59
C LEU A 12 -25.79 -17.54 21.98
N LEU A 13 -25.55 -18.36 20.95
CA LEU A 13 -24.39 -18.23 20.07
C LEU A 13 -24.55 -16.90 19.33
N LEU A 14 -23.94 -15.83 19.87
CA LEU A 14 -23.62 -14.65 19.09
C LEU A 14 -22.65 -15.10 17.98
N ALA A 15 -23.20 -15.42 16.81
CA ALA A 15 -22.46 -15.42 15.57
C ALA A 15 -22.08 -13.96 15.30
N GLY A 16 -21.05 -13.48 15.99
CA GLY A 16 -20.35 -12.28 15.62
C GLY A 16 -19.82 -12.51 14.22
N VAL A 17 -20.40 -11.80 13.24
CA VAL A 17 -19.78 -11.67 11.94
C VAL A 17 -18.48 -10.92 12.21
N ALA A 18 -17.38 -11.66 12.36
CA ALA A 18 -16.07 -11.05 12.36
C ALA A 18 -15.90 -10.48 10.95
N HIS A 19 -16.16 -9.18 10.79
CA HIS A 19 -15.65 -8.45 9.64
C HIS A 19 -14.14 -8.64 9.67
N ALA A 20 -13.64 -9.52 8.80
CA ALA A 20 -12.23 -9.71 8.57
C ALA A 20 -11.63 -8.32 8.39
N GLY A 21 -10.73 -7.96 9.30
CA GLY A 21 -10.15 -6.64 9.36
C GLY A 21 -9.48 -6.33 8.04
N SER A 22 -9.96 -5.27 7.41
CA SER A 22 -9.40 -4.66 6.22
C SER A 22 -7.89 -4.54 6.26
N ALA A 23 -7.18 -5.18 5.34
CA ALA A 23 -5.74 -4.99 5.18
C ALA A 23 -5.46 -3.87 4.15
N PRO A 24 -4.52 -2.96 4.41
CA PRO A 24 -4.03 -2.07 3.37
C PRO A 24 -3.25 -2.86 2.30
N ALA A 25 -3.04 -2.26 1.14
CA ALA A 25 -2.23 -2.89 0.10
C ALA A 25 -0.75 -2.62 0.36
N GLU A 26 0.09 -3.65 0.25
CA GLU A 26 1.53 -3.53 0.35
C GLU A 26 2.15 -3.16 -1.00
N LEU A 27 3.12 -2.26 -0.98
CA LEU A 27 3.86 -1.81 -2.14
C LEU A 27 5.38 -1.89 -1.85
N SER A 28 6.12 -2.50 -2.76
CA SER A 28 7.57 -2.58 -2.70
C SER A 28 8.21 -2.33 -4.05
N CYS A 29 8.82 -1.16 -4.22
CA CYS A 29 9.48 -0.74 -5.44
C CYS A 29 10.98 -0.55 -5.22
N VAL A 30 11.81 -1.02 -6.17
CA VAL A 30 13.27 -0.84 -6.13
C VAL A 30 13.82 -0.53 -7.52
N SER A 31 14.70 0.45 -7.63
CA SER A 31 15.43 0.74 -8.88
C SER A 31 16.43 -0.38 -9.19
N GLU A 32 16.77 -0.59 -10.46
CA GLU A 32 17.78 -1.57 -10.88
C GLU A 32 19.12 -1.40 -10.14
N SER A 33 19.52 -0.14 -9.88
CA SER A 33 20.74 0.17 -9.13
C SER A 33 20.70 -0.16 -7.63
N GLY A 34 19.52 -0.48 -7.08
CA GLY A 34 19.27 -0.62 -5.64
C GLY A 34 19.31 0.69 -4.85
N LYS A 35 19.68 1.82 -5.46
CA LYS A 35 19.87 3.10 -4.77
C LYS A 35 18.57 3.81 -4.41
N VAL A 36 17.49 3.55 -5.14
CA VAL A 36 16.16 4.10 -4.87
C VAL A 36 15.21 2.96 -4.51
N ALA A 37 14.48 3.13 -3.41
CA ALA A 37 13.40 2.22 -3.03
C ALA A 37 12.20 3.01 -2.49
N LEU A 38 10.99 2.51 -2.76
CA LEU A 38 9.75 3.01 -2.14
C LEU A 38 9.03 1.80 -1.56
N ARG A 39 8.74 1.81 -0.26
CA ARG A 39 8.15 0.68 0.45
C ARG A 39 7.09 1.13 1.43
N GLY A 40 6.09 0.29 1.65
CA GLY A 40 5.12 0.49 2.72
C GLY A 40 3.73 0.02 2.33
N VAL A 41 2.73 0.64 2.92
CA VAL A 41 1.32 0.34 2.68
C VAL A 41 0.61 1.53 2.05
N ILE A 42 -0.38 1.23 1.23
CA ILE A 42 -1.17 2.21 0.49
C ILE A 42 -2.66 1.89 0.63
N PRO A 43 -3.54 2.88 0.39
CA PRO A 43 -4.97 2.67 0.47
C PRO A 43 -5.44 1.52 -0.44
N SER A 44 -6.40 0.77 0.07
CA SER A 44 -7.08 -0.33 -0.59
C SER A 44 -8.60 -0.11 -0.50
N PRO A 45 -9.44 -0.87 -1.22
CA PRO A 45 -10.90 -0.76 -1.09
C PRO A 45 -11.45 -0.93 0.33
N SER A 46 -10.63 -1.47 1.25
CA SER A 46 -11.03 -1.77 2.61
C SER A 46 -10.31 -0.89 3.65
N SER A 47 -9.22 -0.19 3.30
CA SER A 47 -8.40 0.59 4.22
C SER A 47 -7.93 1.90 3.57
N GLU A 48 -8.03 3.00 4.29
CA GLU A 48 -7.50 4.31 3.89
C GLU A 48 -6.04 4.51 4.35
N GLU A 49 -5.43 3.51 4.98
CA GLU A 49 -4.08 3.63 5.54
C GLU A 49 -3.03 3.86 4.43
N LEU A 50 -2.21 4.89 4.63
CA LEU A 50 -1.05 5.17 3.81
C LEU A 50 0.16 5.42 4.71
N LYS A 51 1.18 4.60 4.53
CA LYS A 51 2.47 4.76 5.20
C LYS A 51 3.57 4.28 4.31
N LEU A 52 4.30 5.23 3.73
CA LEU A 52 5.37 4.97 2.76
C LEU A 52 6.71 5.47 3.26
N THR A 53 7.77 4.79 2.84
CA THR A 53 9.17 5.19 3.04
C THR A 53 9.87 5.21 1.70
N LEU A 54 10.33 6.39 1.30
CA LEU A 54 11.23 6.60 0.17
C LEU A 54 12.67 6.56 0.67
N THR A 55 13.48 5.67 0.11
CA THR A 55 14.91 5.55 0.38
C THR A 55 15.72 5.97 -0.82
N TYR A 56 16.75 6.79 -0.61
CA TYR A 56 17.74 7.17 -1.62
C TYR A 56 19.16 7.12 -1.02
N VAL A 57 20.01 6.23 -1.54
CA VAL A 57 21.43 6.09 -1.15
C VAL A 57 21.62 5.95 0.38
N GLY A 58 20.70 5.26 1.05
CA GLY A 58 20.72 5.04 2.50
C GLY A 58 19.98 6.08 3.34
N ALA A 59 19.61 7.24 2.78
CA ALA A 59 18.75 8.22 3.44
C ALA A 59 17.26 7.90 3.21
N THR A 60 16.40 8.21 4.17
CA THR A 60 14.96 7.89 4.13
C THR A 60 14.09 9.13 4.31
N LEU A 61 12.90 9.12 3.71
CA LEU A 61 11.82 10.07 3.94
C LEU A 61 10.49 9.33 4.04
N GLY A 62 9.68 9.67 5.04
CA GLY A 62 8.36 9.06 5.28
C GLY A 62 7.22 9.90 4.71
N PHE A 63 6.15 9.24 4.28
CA PHE A 63 4.88 9.84 3.88
C PHE A 63 3.76 9.13 4.63
N ASP A 64 2.83 9.90 5.19
CA ASP A 64 1.74 9.41 6.03
C ASP A 64 0.49 10.26 5.75
N ALA A 65 -0.66 9.61 5.56
CA ALA A 65 -1.93 10.27 5.24
C ALA A 65 -2.51 11.09 6.41
N ASP A 66 -2.04 10.91 7.65
CA ASP A 66 -2.48 11.70 8.80
C ASP A 66 -2.10 13.19 8.68
N ARG A 67 -1.19 13.54 7.77
CA ARG A 67 -0.71 14.92 7.58
C ARG A 67 -1.29 15.61 6.36
N ASP A 68 -1.43 14.89 5.25
CA ASP A 68 -1.86 15.44 3.97
C ASP A 68 -2.53 14.34 3.10
N PRO A 69 -3.58 14.67 2.31
CA PRO A 69 -4.33 13.67 1.55
C PRO A 69 -3.50 13.12 0.38
N ALA A 70 -3.03 11.89 0.52
CA ALA A 70 -2.47 11.08 -0.56
C ALA A 70 -3.59 10.33 -1.30
N TYR A 71 -3.35 9.95 -2.55
CA TYR A 71 -4.32 9.16 -3.31
C TYR A 71 -3.66 8.10 -4.18
N VAL A 72 -4.42 7.04 -4.43
CA VAL A 72 -4.06 5.94 -5.33
C VAL A 72 -5.18 5.76 -6.33
N VAL A 73 -4.82 5.74 -7.61
CA VAL A 73 -5.71 5.36 -8.71
C VAL A 73 -5.16 4.09 -9.33
N SER A 74 -5.91 3.00 -9.26
CA SER A 74 -5.52 1.71 -9.84
C SER A 74 -6.65 1.12 -10.68
N ASP A 75 -6.34 0.78 -11.92
CA ASP A 75 -7.15 -0.05 -12.82
C ASP A 75 -6.20 -0.97 -13.58
N PHE A 76 -5.89 -2.11 -12.96
CA PHE A 76 -4.90 -3.04 -13.48
C PHE A 76 -5.28 -3.70 -14.83
N PRO A 77 -6.55 -4.04 -15.10
CA PRO A 77 -6.97 -4.44 -16.45
C PRO A 77 -6.61 -3.43 -17.54
N LEU A 78 -6.61 -2.14 -17.23
CA LEU A 78 -6.18 -1.08 -18.16
C LEU A 78 -4.69 -0.70 -18.03
N GLY A 79 -3.93 -1.40 -17.19
CA GLY A 79 -2.52 -1.08 -16.92
C GLY A 79 -2.32 0.25 -16.17
N VAL A 80 -3.34 0.75 -15.47
CA VAL A 80 -3.29 2.01 -14.74
C VAL A 80 -2.90 1.76 -13.30
N PHE A 81 -1.83 2.41 -12.86
CA PHE A 81 -1.52 2.59 -11.45
C PHE A 81 -0.81 3.93 -11.28
N THR A 82 -1.38 4.79 -10.43
CA THR A 82 -0.81 6.08 -10.03
C THR A 82 -0.93 6.22 -8.53
N LEU A 83 0.16 6.53 -7.87
CA LEU A 83 0.19 6.95 -6.47
C LEU A 83 0.74 8.36 -6.39
N VAL A 84 0.07 9.22 -5.63
CA VAL A 84 0.58 10.55 -5.29
C VAL A 84 0.51 10.73 -3.79
N ALA A 85 1.65 11.04 -3.17
CA ALA A 85 1.74 11.48 -1.79
C ALA A 85 2.35 12.89 -1.76
N PRO A 86 1.69 13.86 -1.12
CA PRO A 86 2.15 15.25 -1.08
C PRO A 86 3.43 15.43 -0.25
N ASP A 87 4.15 16.50 -0.57
CA ASP A 87 5.34 17.02 0.10
C ASP A 87 5.43 18.52 -0.22
N GLU A 88 6.00 19.32 0.68
CA GLU A 88 6.02 20.79 0.56
C GLU A 88 6.71 21.30 -0.71
N VAL A 89 7.67 20.55 -1.24
CA VAL A 89 8.48 20.98 -2.38
C VAL A 89 8.15 20.17 -3.63
N TRP A 90 8.12 18.85 -3.52
CA TRP A 90 7.90 17.95 -4.65
C TRP A 90 7.05 16.76 -4.25
N PRO A 91 5.80 16.62 -4.73
CA PRO A 91 5.00 15.45 -4.40
C PRO A 91 5.70 14.17 -4.85
N LEU A 92 5.67 13.15 -4.01
CA LEU A 92 6.00 11.79 -4.41
C LEU A 92 4.93 11.34 -5.40
N THR A 93 5.35 10.97 -6.61
CA THR A 93 4.50 10.39 -7.64
C THR A 93 5.11 9.08 -8.09
N LEU A 94 4.29 8.04 -8.19
CA LEU A 94 4.65 6.76 -8.77
C LEU A 94 3.63 6.43 -9.87
N TYR A 95 4.09 6.38 -11.12
CA TYR A 95 3.25 6.10 -12.29
C TYR A 95 3.72 4.82 -12.96
N ALA A 96 2.87 3.80 -13.02
CA ALA A 96 3.20 2.54 -13.69
C ALA A 96 3.29 2.72 -15.20
N LEU A 97 4.24 2.02 -15.82
CA LEU A 97 4.33 1.88 -17.27
C LEU A 97 3.28 0.84 -17.70
N PRO A 98 2.22 1.22 -18.45
CA PRO A 98 1.06 0.36 -18.63
C PRO A 98 1.40 -1.01 -19.23
N ALA A 99 2.30 -1.06 -20.20
CA ALA A 99 2.73 -2.30 -20.86
C ALA A 99 3.48 -3.28 -19.94
N SER A 100 3.92 -2.85 -18.76
CA SER A 100 4.64 -3.67 -17.78
C SER A 100 3.75 -4.22 -16.67
N VAL A 101 2.48 -3.80 -16.61
CA VAL A 101 1.57 -4.17 -15.53
C VAL A 101 1.12 -5.61 -15.69
N ALA A 102 1.45 -6.43 -14.71
CA ALA A 102 1.05 -7.82 -14.63
C ALA A 102 0.45 -8.10 -13.24
N VAL A 103 -0.87 -8.05 -13.12
CA VAL A 103 -1.59 -8.28 -11.87
C VAL A 103 -2.57 -9.44 -12.01
N LYS A 104 -2.62 -10.30 -11.00
CA LYS A 104 -3.48 -11.48 -10.95
C LYS A 104 -3.99 -11.70 -9.53
N LYS A 105 -5.06 -12.48 -9.41
CA LYS A 105 -5.42 -13.11 -8.13
C LYS A 105 -4.62 -14.41 -7.95
N ASP A 106 -4.12 -14.65 -6.76
CA ASP A 106 -3.46 -15.92 -6.43
C ASP A 106 -4.46 -16.98 -5.93
N GLY A 107 -3.95 -18.16 -5.56
CA GLY A 107 -4.78 -19.27 -5.08
C GLY A 107 -5.48 -19.02 -3.73
N THR A 108 -5.09 -17.97 -3.00
CA THR A 108 -5.70 -17.53 -1.74
C THR A 108 -6.76 -16.44 -1.93
N GLY A 109 -6.83 -15.87 -3.14
CA GLY A 109 -7.70 -14.73 -3.45
C GLY A 109 -7.01 -13.37 -3.32
N ALA A 110 -5.75 -13.34 -2.86
CA ALA A 110 -4.95 -12.12 -2.78
C ALA A 110 -4.64 -11.59 -4.18
N VAL A 111 -4.67 -10.28 -4.35
CA VAL A 111 -4.28 -9.58 -5.58
C VAL A 111 -2.78 -9.34 -5.52
N VAL A 112 -2.04 -9.96 -6.42
CA VAL A 112 -0.58 -9.85 -6.52
C VAL A 112 -0.19 -9.29 -7.88
N GLY A 113 0.74 -8.35 -7.87
CA GLY A 113 1.09 -7.59 -9.07
C GLY A 113 2.56 -7.26 -9.17
N THR A 114 3.05 -7.19 -10.40
CA THR A 114 4.34 -6.57 -10.72
C THR A 114 4.16 -5.52 -11.81
N PHE A 115 4.97 -4.47 -11.74
CA PHE A 115 5.03 -3.44 -12.77
C PHE A 115 6.31 -2.63 -12.68
N GLN A 116 6.75 -2.06 -13.79
CA GLN A 116 7.72 -0.97 -13.79
C GLN A 116 6.99 0.35 -13.62
N ALA A 117 7.62 1.29 -12.92
CA ALA A 117 7.06 2.62 -12.71
C ALA A 117 8.10 3.72 -12.83
N LYS A 118 7.66 4.91 -13.22
CA LYS A 118 8.40 6.16 -13.07
C LYS A 118 8.10 6.72 -11.69
N LEU A 119 9.14 6.90 -10.91
CA LEU A 119 9.10 7.58 -9.61
C LEU A 119 9.65 8.99 -9.78
N THR A 120 8.89 9.97 -9.29
CA THR A 120 9.37 11.34 -9.06
C THR A 120 9.06 11.74 -7.62
N GLY A 121 9.90 12.52 -6.96
CA GLY A 121 9.58 12.96 -5.61
C GLY A 121 10.70 13.77 -4.96
N PRO A 122 10.60 14.02 -3.65
CA PRO A 122 11.66 14.70 -2.91
C PRO A 122 12.88 13.79 -2.84
N ARG A 123 14.07 14.37 -2.63
CA ARG A 123 15.33 13.63 -2.47
C ARG A 123 15.66 13.47 -0.99
N PRO A 124 15.60 12.24 -0.41
CA PRO A 124 16.03 12.00 0.96
C PRO A 124 17.50 12.42 1.21
N GLY A 125 17.78 12.99 2.39
CA GLY A 125 19.14 13.24 2.89
C GLY A 125 19.94 14.34 2.16
N GLY A 126 19.36 15.52 1.92
CA GLY A 126 19.91 16.62 1.09
C GLY A 126 21.43 16.84 1.12
N PRO A 127 22.07 17.17 -0.03
CA PRO A 127 21.85 18.40 -0.82
C PRO A 127 21.19 18.17 -2.19
N GLY A 128 20.69 19.24 -2.82
CA GLY A 128 20.00 19.17 -4.12
C GLY A 128 18.47 19.04 -4.04
N ALA A 129 17.86 19.53 -2.95
CA ALA A 129 16.41 19.63 -2.76
C ALA A 129 15.68 20.41 -3.87
N ASN A 130 16.42 21.27 -4.58
CA ASN A 130 15.91 22.04 -5.72
C ASN A 130 15.69 21.20 -6.99
N GLN A 131 16.03 19.90 -6.97
CA GLN A 131 15.73 18.99 -8.08
C GLN A 131 15.04 17.72 -7.55
N PRO A 132 13.94 17.29 -8.18
CA PRO A 132 13.24 16.09 -7.76
C PRO A 132 14.12 14.86 -8.02
N LEU A 133 14.03 13.88 -7.11
CA LEU A 133 14.49 12.53 -7.37
C LEU A 133 13.67 11.95 -8.51
N LYS A 134 14.33 11.38 -9.51
CA LYS A 134 13.68 10.66 -10.62
C LYS A 134 14.30 9.28 -10.74
N ALA A 135 13.46 8.25 -10.86
CA ALA A 135 13.91 6.87 -11.04
C ALA A 135 12.92 6.05 -11.87
N THR A 136 13.44 4.99 -12.49
CA THR A 136 12.60 3.85 -12.90
C THR A 136 12.79 2.75 -11.88
N VAL A 137 11.68 2.23 -11.38
CA VAL A 137 11.64 1.23 -10.30
C VAL A 137 10.79 0.05 -10.74
N ASN A 138 11.17 -1.15 -10.28
CA ASN A 138 10.36 -2.35 -10.40
C ASN A 138 9.58 -2.53 -9.11
N CYS A 139 8.26 -2.65 -9.21
CA CYS A 139 7.34 -2.71 -8.10
C CYS A 139 6.69 -4.09 -7.99
N ASN A 140 6.55 -4.53 -6.75
CA ASN A 140 5.65 -5.60 -6.34
C ASN A 140 4.49 -4.97 -5.57
N TYR A 141 3.28 -5.42 -5.87
CA TYR A 141 2.03 -5.04 -5.23
C TYR A 141 1.38 -6.29 -4.64
N HIS A 142 0.84 -6.18 -3.43
CA HIS A 142 0.16 -7.27 -2.76
C HIS A 142 -1.02 -6.73 -1.95
N TYR A 143 -2.21 -7.29 -2.15
CA TYR A 143 -3.40 -6.93 -1.39
C TYR A 143 -4.19 -8.20 -1.04
N SER A 144 -4.29 -8.49 0.25
CA SER A 144 -5.12 -9.58 0.77
C SER A 144 -6.50 -9.04 1.16
N VAL A 145 -7.53 -9.79 0.75
CA VAL A 145 -8.93 -9.50 1.07
C VAL A 145 -9.33 -10.23 2.35
#